data_AF-A0A835UJ09-F1
#
_entry.id   AF-A0A835UJ09-F1
#
_cell.length_a   1.000
_cell.length_b   1.000
_cell.length_c   1.000
_cell.angle_alpha   90.00
_cell.angle_beta   90.00
_cell.angle_gamma   90.00
#
_symmetry.space_group_name_H-M   'P 1'
#
loop_
_entity.id
_entity.type
_entity.pdbx_description
1 polymer ?
#
loop_
_entity_poly.entity_id
_entity_poly.type
_entity_poly.pdbx_seq_one_letter_code
_entity_poly.pdbx_strand_id
1 'polypeptide(L)'
;MFLINSDIYFAPLWERFFRGHELLFNVYVHADPTVNLLLPPTKSFKERFISAKATHRGSPTLISAARRLLAAALLDDPMNAFFALVSQRCIPLHSFRYVYNALFSDPGAPPSSSIGPLHHRRRSFIEIISDDPGLWTRYIARGDGVMLPEVPFERFRVGSQFSSSRAVTLCSSFETEVCGKIPDSVLEEAE
;
A
#
# COMPACT_ATOMS: atom_id res chain seq x y z
N MET A 1 -1.31 1.94 5.75
CA MET A 1 -1.45 3.16 4.92
C MET A 1 -2.91 3.33 4.56
N PHE A 2 -3.44 4.54 4.63
CA PHE A 2 -4.85 4.86 4.38
C PHE A 2 -4.98 5.81 3.19
N LEU A 3 -5.74 5.40 2.18
CA LEU A 3 -6.23 6.29 1.11
C LEU A 3 -7.67 6.65 1.42
N ILE A 4 -7.93 7.93 1.67
CA ILE A 4 -9.25 8.39 2.10
C ILE A 4 -9.75 9.52 1.20
N ASN A 5 -11.06 9.51 0.93
CA ASN A 5 -11.78 10.61 0.28
C ASN A 5 -13.05 11.00 1.06
N SER A 6 -13.09 10.67 2.34
CA SER A 6 -14.09 11.11 3.32
C SER A 6 -13.54 10.87 4.72
N ASP A 7 -14.28 11.27 5.74
CA ASP A 7 -13.95 10.94 7.13
C ASP A 7 -13.75 9.43 7.35
N ILE A 8 -12.86 9.10 8.27
CA ILE A 8 -12.62 7.73 8.74
C ILE A 8 -13.65 7.42 9.82
N TYR A 9 -14.89 7.12 9.41
CA TYR A 9 -15.99 6.82 10.34
C TYR A 9 -15.65 5.72 11.35
N PHE A 10 -14.84 4.73 10.94
CA PHE A 10 -14.39 3.64 11.79
C PHE A 10 -13.10 3.93 12.55
N ALA A 11 -12.66 5.19 12.66
CA ALA A 11 -11.47 5.55 13.43
C ALA A 11 -11.48 5.01 14.87
N PRO A 12 -12.60 5.06 15.64
CA PRO A 12 -12.64 4.47 16.98
C PRO A 12 -12.39 2.95 17.01
N LEU A 13 -12.78 2.23 15.95
CA LEU A 13 -12.51 0.80 15.83
C LEU A 13 -11.02 0.55 15.56
N TRP A 14 -10.41 1.35 14.67
CA TRP A 14 -8.97 1.30 14.41
C TRP A 14 -8.15 1.65 15.67
N GLU A 15 -8.56 2.65 16.45
CA GLU A 15 -7.94 2.96 17.74
C GLU A 15 -7.98 1.79 18.73
N ARG A 16 -9.10 1.05 18.77
CA ARG A 16 -9.20 -0.18 19.58
C ARG A 16 -8.29 -1.28 19.05
N PHE A 17 -8.16 -1.41 17.74
CA PHE A 17 -7.27 -2.37 17.10
C PHE A 17 -5.79 -2.07 17.40
N PHE A 18 -5.39 -0.80 17.35
CA PHE A 18 -4.01 -0.36 17.55
C PHE A 18 -3.56 -0.30 19.02
N ARG A 19 -4.50 -0.11 19.96
CA ARG A 19 -4.21 0.07 21.38
C ARG A 19 -3.22 -0.96 21.94
N GLY A 20 -2.14 -0.48 22.55
CA GLY A 20 -1.12 -1.31 23.20
C GLY A 20 -0.10 -1.94 22.24
N HIS A 21 -0.10 -1.56 20.97
CA HIS A 21 0.81 -2.06 19.94
C HIS A 21 1.52 -0.93 19.18
N GLU A 22 1.59 0.27 19.76
CA GLU A 22 2.03 1.51 19.11
C GLU A 22 3.47 1.47 18.58
N LEU A 23 4.30 0.53 19.07
CA LEU A 23 5.68 0.33 18.63
C LEU A 23 5.83 -0.67 17.46
N LEU A 24 4.73 -1.29 17.03
CA LEU A 24 4.74 -2.37 16.04
C LEU A 24 4.15 -1.96 14.68
N PHE A 25 3.68 -0.72 14.55
CA PHE A 25 3.09 -0.23 13.30
C PHE A 25 3.32 1.27 13.15
N ASN A 26 3.31 1.70 11.89
CA ASN A 26 3.23 3.11 11.51
C ASN A 26 1.94 3.36 10.70
N VAL A 27 1.33 4.53 10.88
CA VAL A 27 0.15 4.96 10.12
C VAL A 27 0.55 6.10 9.21
N TYR A 28 0.14 6.02 7.95
CA TYR A 28 0.31 7.07 6.96
C TYR A 28 -1.03 7.26 6.26
N VAL A 29 -1.46 8.51 6.09
CA VAL A 29 -2.78 8.87 5.56
C VAL A 29 -2.59 9.83 4.40
N HIS A 30 -3.21 9.51 3.26
CA HIS A 30 -3.38 10.43 2.15
C HIS A 30 -4.87 10.68 2.01
N ALA A 31 -5.28 11.91 2.33
CA ALA A 31 -6.63 12.38 2.13
C ALA A 31 -6.71 13.18 0.83
N ASP A 32 -7.75 12.98 0.04
CA ASP A 32 -7.97 13.84 -1.12
C ASP A 32 -8.11 15.32 -0.68
N PRO A 33 -7.37 16.27 -1.29
CA PRO A 33 -7.40 17.68 -0.89
C PRO A 33 -8.75 18.35 -1.17
N THR A 34 -9.59 17.76 -2.02
CA THR A 34 -10.95 18.27 -2.29
C THR A 34 -11.96 17.91 -1.20
N VAL A 35 -11.56 17.08 -0.23
CA VAL A 35 -12.44 16.56 0.81
C VAL A 35 -12.24 17.34 2.10
N ASN A 36 -13.33 17.93 2.59
CA ASN A 36 -13.37 18.52 3.92
C ASN A 36 -13.58 17.40 4.95
N LEU A 37 -12.52 17.07 5.70
CA LEU A 37 -12.60 16.17 6.84
C LEU A 37 -13.32 16.90 7.98
N LEU A 38 -14.47 16.39 8.40
CA LEU A 38 -15.30 17.01 9.44
C LEU A 38 -14.93 16.50 10.82
N LEU A 39 -14.42 15.27 10.89
CA LEU A 39 -14.02 14.67 12.16
C LEU A 39 -12.55 14.94 12.46
N PRO A 40 -12.20 15.36 13.69
CA PRO A 40 -10.82 15.54 14.06
C PRO A 40 -10.09 14.18 14.02
N PRO A 41 -8.82 14.14 13.57
CA PRO A 41 -8.05 12.92 13.57
C PRO A 41 -7.87 12.40 15.00
N THR A 42 -8.09 11.11 15.18
CA THR A 42 -7.83 10.40 16.43
C THR A 42 -6.33 10.22 16.66
N LYS A 43 -5.92 9.78 17.85
CA LYS A 43 -4.51 9.74 18.29
C LYS A 43 -3.58 9.05 17.28
N SER A 44 -4.00 7.92 16.73
CA SER A 44 -3.23 7.11 15.78
C SER A 44 -3.15 7.73 14.38
N PHE A 45 -4.04 8.67 14.05
CA PHE A 45 -4.13 9.33 12.75
C PHE A 45 -3.62 10.78 12.78
N LYS A 46 -3.45 11.37 13.96
CA LYS A 46 -2.95 12.74 14.13
C LYS A 46 -1.51 12.85 13.64
N GLU A 47 -1.18 13.93 12.92
CA GLU A 47 0.17 14.22 12.40
C GLU A 47 0.74 13.17 11.42
N ARG A 48 -0.12 12.27 10.92
CA ARG A 48 0.25 11.20 9.98
C ARG A 48 -0.28 11.44 8.55
N PHE A 49 -0.71 12.66 8.25
CA PHE A 49 -1.18 13.06 6.94
C PHE A 49 -0.02 13.51 6.07
N ILE A 50 0.12 12.90 4.89
CA ILE A 50 1.13 13.30 3.90
C ILE A 50 0.55 14.34 2.95
N SER A 51 1.44 15.06 2.24
CA SER A 51 1.02 16.01 1.21
C SER A 51 0.13 15.33 0.17
N ALA A 52 -1.04 15.93 -0.04
CA ALA A 52 -2.14 15.34 -0.79
C ALA A 52 -2.27 15.96 -2.18
N LYS A 53 -2.54 15.11 -3.20
CA LYS A 53 -3.00 15.57 -4.53
C LYS A 53 -4.38 14.97 -4.82
N ALA A 54 -5.16 15.59 -5.69
CA ALA A 54 -6.48 15.10 -6.08
C ALA A 54 -6.42 13.64 -6.57
N THR A 55 -7.41 12.85 -6.16
CA THR A 55 -7.53 11.42 -6.45
C THR A 55 -8.91 11.08 -6.96
N HIS A 56 -8.98 10.34 -8.06
CA HIS A 56 -10.24 9.88 -8.64
C HIS A 56 -10.30 8.36 -8.68
N ARG A 57 -11.50 7.81 -8.42
CA ARG A 57 -11.74 6.37 -8.53
C ARG A 57 -11.57 5.93 -9.98
N GLY A 58 -10.84 4.83 -10.20
CA GLY A 58 -10.57 4.31 -11.54
C GLY A 58 -9.58 5.14 -12.36
N SER A 59 -8.91 6.12 -11.75
CA SER A 59 -7.91 6.97 -12.39
C SER A 59 -6.48 6.60 -11.94
N PRO A 60 -5.46 6.78 -12.78
CA PRO A 60 -4.05 6.65 -12.40
C PRO A 60 -3.65 7.49 -11.18
N THR A 61 -4.37 8.57 -10.90
CA THR A 61 -4.16 9.43 -9.72
C THR A 61 -4.18 8.66 -8.40
N LEU A 62 -4.98 7.59 -8.31
CA LEU A 62 -5.11 6.76 -7.12
C LEU A 62 -3.87 5.88 -6.89
N ILE A 63 -3.25 5.40 -7.98
CA ILE A 63 -1.94 4.72 -7.92
C ILE A 63 -0.85 5.71 -7.52
N SER A 64 -0.85 6.92 -8.08
CA SER A 64 0.10 7.97 -7.70
C SER A 64 0.01 8.33 -6.21
N ALA A 65 -1.21 8.35 -5.64
CA ALA A 65 -1.39 8.57 -4.21
C ALA A 65 -0.88 7.40 -3.35
N ALA A 66 -1.12 6.15 -3.76
CA ALA A 66 -0.53 4.97 -3.12
C ALA A 66 1.00 5.00 -3.15
N ARG A 67 1.61 5.41 -4.27
CA ARG A 67 3.06 5.59 -4.42
C ARG A 67 3.61 6.64 -3.47
N ARG A 68 2.94 7.79 -3.30
CA ARG A 68 3.34 8.81 -2.32
C ARG A 68 3.29 8.31 -0.88
N LEU A 69 2.25 7.55 -0.52
CA LEU A 69 2.15 6.90 0.78
C LEU A 69 3.31 5.93 1.02
N LEU A 70 3.62 5.11 0.03
CA LEU A 70 4.72 4.16 0.11
C LEU A 70 6.07 4.86 0.23
N ALA A 71 6.32 5.90 -0.57
CA ALA A 71 7.53 6.70 -0.50
C ALA A 71 7.69 7.37 0.85
N ALA A 72 6.64 8.04 1.36
CA ALA A 72 6.67 8.66 2.67
C ALA A 72 6.95 7.64 3.78
N ALA A 73 6.31 6.47 3.74
CA ALA A 73 6.53 5.42 4.71
C ALA A 73 7.95 4.84 4.67
N LEU A 74 8.55 4.70 3.49
CA LEU A 74 9.93 4.23 3.33
C LEU A 74 10.97 5.24 3.79
N LEU A 75 10.71 6.54 3.58
CA LEU A 75 11.61 7.63 3.98
C LEU A 75 11.53 7.92 5.48
N ASP A 76 10.35 7.79 6.09
CA ASP A 76 10.10 8.08 7.49
C ASP A 76 10.73 7.02 8.43
N ASP A 77 10.56 5.73 8.11
CA ASP A 77 11.09 4.64 8.94
C ASP A 77 11.64 3.47 8.10
N PRO A 78 12.97 3.23 8.10
CA PRO A 78 13.59 2.14 7.36
C PRO A 78 13.22 0.75 7.92
N MET A 79 12.65 0.66 9.13
CA MET A 79 12.17 -0.60 9.72
C MET A 79 10.79 -1.01 9.19
N ASN A 80 10.12 -0.17 8.37
CA ASN A 80 8.87 -0.53 7.72
C ASN A 80 9.07 -1.69 6.73
N ALA A 81 8.79 -2.91 7.18
CA ALA A 81 9.00 -4.13 6.40
C ALA A 81 7.78 -4.59 5.58
N PHE A 82 6.58 -4.14 5.96
CA PHE A 82 5.31 -4.61 5.43
C PHE A 82 4.26 -3.50 5.37
N PHE A 83 3.48 -3.48 4.29
CA PHE A 83 2.59 -2.37 3.94
C PHE A 83 1.21 -2.93 3.62
N ALA A 84 0.21 -2.43 4.33
CA ALA A 84 -1.19 -2.68 4.04
C ALA A 84 -1.84 -1.39 3.54
N LEU A 85 -2.46 -1.44 2.37
CA LEU A 85 -3.21 -0.31 1.81
C LEU A 85 -4.69 -0.52 2.03
N VAL A 86 -5.34 0.41 2.73
CA VAL A 86 -6.77 0.33 3.07
C VAL A 86 -7.48 1.64 2.76
N SER A 87 -8.81 1.56 2.61
CA SER A 87 -9.67 2.74 2.47
C SER A 87 -10.33 3.10 3.80
N GLN A 88 -10.98 4.26 3.86
CA GLN A 88 -11.75 4.69 5.03
C GLN A 88 -12.95 3.78 5.36
N ARG A 89 -13.36 2.91 4.42
CA ARG A 89 -14.44 1.93 4.60
C ARG A 89 -13.96 0.57 5.09
N CYS A 90 -12.64 0.33 5.11
CA CYS A 90 -12.08 -0.93 5.57
C CYS A 90 -12.10 -1.02 7.11
N ILE A 91 -12.34 -2.22 7.61
CA ILE A 91 -12.33 -2.53 9.05
C ILE A 91 -11.48 -3.77 9.32
N PRO A 92 -10.77 -3.84 10.45
CA PRO A 92 -10.10 -5.07 10.87
C PRO A 92 -11.13 -6.12 11.30
N LEU A 93 -10.97 -7.36 10.84
CA LEU A 93 -11.85 -8.49 11.17
C LEU A 93 -11.30 -9.40 12.29
N HIS A 94 -10.01 -9.29 12.56
CA HIS A 94 -9.32 -10.04 13.62
C HIS A 94 -8.55 -9.09 14.54
N SER A 95 -8.06 -9.60 15.67
CA SER A 95 -7.24 -8.81 16.59
C SER A 95 -5.88 -8.47 15.99
N PHE A 96 -5.25 -7.40 16.48
CA PHE A 96 -3.92 -6.98 16.03
C PHE A 96 -2.91 -8.12 16.15
N ARG A 97 -2.87 -8.80 17.31
CA ARG A 97 -1.98 -9.93 17.55
C ARG A 97 -2.17 -11.06 16.55
N TYR A 98 -3.42 -11.38 16.19
CA TYR A 98 -3.70 -12.40 15.18
C TYR A 98 -3.12 -11.99 13.82
N VAL A 99 -3.40 -10.76 13.38
CA VAL A 99 -2.91 -10.25 12.08
C VAL A 99 -1.37 -10.18 12.08
N TYR A 100 -0.77 -9.62 13.12
CA TYR A 100 0.68 -9.49 13.24
C TYR A 100 1.37 -10.86 13.19
N ASN A 101 0.86 -11.84 13.93
CA ASN A 101 1.40 -13.19 13.88
C ASN A 101 1.20 -13.84 12.49
N ALA A 102 0.04 -13.65 11.86
CA ALA A 102 -0.20 -14.19 10.52
C ALA A 102 0.77 -13.61 9.46
N LEU A 103 1.18 -12.35 9.63
CA LEU A 103 2.09 -11.65 8.72
C LEU A 103 3.56 -11.93 8.98
N PHE A 104 3.96 -12.02 10.26
CA PHE A 104 5.37 -12.04 10.67
C PHE A 104 5.81 -13.34 11.35
N SER A 105 4.91 -14.19 11.83
CA SER A 105 5.31 -15.49 12.37
C SER A 105 5.66 -16.46 11.25
N ASP A 106 6.65 -17.32 11.50
CA ASP A 106 6.95 -18.44 10.64
C ASP A 106 6.22 -19.70 11.16
N PRO A 107 5.10 -20.14 10.53
CA PRO A 107 4.37 -21.32 10.97
C PRO A 107 5.15 -22.63 10.76
N GLY A 108 6.33 -22.61 10.13
CA GLY A 108 7.14 -23.79 9.84
C GLY A 108 8.46 -23.91 10.61
N ALA A 109 8.81 -22.93 11.45
CA ALA A 109 10.06 -22.99 12.20
C ALA A 109 9.93 -23.94 13.41
N PRO A 110 10.77 -24.99 13.53
CA PRO A 110 10.77 -25.81 14.73
C PRO A 110 11.17 -24.96 15.95
N PRO A 111 10.64 -25.26 17.15
CA PRO A 111 10.83 -24.44 18.35
C PRO A 111 12.29 -24.36 18.87
N SER A 112 13.27 -24.93 18.17
CA SER A 112 14.64 -25.12 18.68
C SER A 112 15.79 -24.75 17.73
N SER A 113 15.56 -24.15 16.56
CA SER A 113 16.69 -23.74 15.70
C SER A 113 17.19 -22.33 16.05
N SER A 114 17.90 -22.25 17.18
CA SER A 114 18.94 -21.24 17.36
C SER A 114 20.08 -21.55 16.39
N ILE A 115 20.63 -20.50 15.75
CA ILE A 115 21.81 -20.51 14.86
C ILE A 115 21.49 -20.81 13.37
N GLY A 116 21.05 -19.78 12.67
CA GLY A 116 20.97 -19.70 11.20
C GLY A 116 20.27 -18.41 10.78
N PRO A 117 20.63 -17.75 9.64
CA PRO A 117 20.01 -16.49 9.26
C PRO A 117 18.51 -16.71 9.08
N LEU A 118 17.71 -15.93 9.80
CA LEU A 118 16.25 -16.03 9.82
C LEU A 118 15.68 -15.96 8.40
N HIS A 119 15.43 -17.12 7.78
CA HIS A 119 14.63 -17.23 6.57
C HIS A 119 13.14 -17.13 6.96
N HIS A 120 12.72 -15.96 7.46
CA HIS A 120 11.29 -15.64 7.49
C HIS A 120 10.73 -15.89 6.10
N ARG A 121 9.76 -16.81 5.98
CA ARG A 121 9.10 -17.10 4.71
C ARG A 121 8.47 -15.81 4.20
N ARG A 122 9.12 -15.16 3.23
CA ARG A 122 8.80 -13.82 2.71
C ARG A 122 7.51 -13.87 1.90
N ARG A 123 6.35 -13.82 2.55
CA ARG A 123 5.04 -13.85 1.86
C ARG A 123 4.53 -12.43 1.63
N SER A 124 4.04 -12.20 0.42
CA SER A 124 3.25 -11.02 0.06
C SER A 124 1.87 -11.51 -0.35
N PHE A 125 0.82 -10.78 0.04
CA PHE A 125 -0.57 -11.14 -0.20
C PHE A 125 -1.16 -10.15 -1.21
N ILE A 126 -1.14 -10.55 -2.48
CA ILE A 126 -1.67 -9.79 -3.60
C ILE A 126 -2.60 -10.72 -4.35
N GLU A 127 -3.84 -10.28 -4.55
CA GLU A 127 -4.79 -11.00 -5.38
C GLU A 127 -4.37 -10.87 -6.84
N ILE A 128 -4.34 -11.99 -7.55
CA ILE A 128 -4.05 -12.04 -8.99
C ILE A 128 -5.21 -12.75 -9.67
N ILE A 129 -5.91 -12.02 -10.53
CA ILE A 129 -6.99 -12.51 -11.36
C ILE A 129 -6.40 -12.80 -12.73
N SER A 130 -6.30 -14.08 -13.09
CA SER A 130 -5.68 -14.51 -14.35
C SER A 130 -6.69 -14.80 -15.46
N ASP A 131 -7.96 -14.99 -15.10
CA ASP A 131 -9.00 -15.48 -16.01
C ASP A 131 -10.10 -14.42 -16.28
N ASP A 132 -9.79 -13.13 -16.12
CA ASP A 132 -10.74 -12.05 -16.43
C ASP A 132 -10.88 -11.89 -17.96
N PRO A 133 -12.10 -12.04 -18.53
CA PRO A 133 -12.30 -11.96 -19.99
C PRO A 133 -12.01 -10.56 -20.54
N GLY A 134 -11.98 -9.53 -19.69
CA GLY A 134 -11.63 -8.16 -20.03
C GLY A 134 -10.12 -7.84 -19.95
N LEU A 135 -9.25 -8.83 -19.69
CA LEU A 135 -7.80 -8.62 -19.54
C LEU A 135 -7.18 -7.90 -20.74
N TRP A 136 -7.51 -8.34 -21.94
CA TRP A 136 -6.99 -7.74 -23.16
C TRP A 136 -7.42 -6.27 -23.28
N THR A 137 -8.69 -5.98 -23.05
CA THR A 137 -9.22 -4.60 -23.06
C THR A 137 -8.52 -3.71 -22.05
N ARG A 138 -8.21 -4.22 -20.85
CA ARG A 138 -7.45 -3.49 -19.83
C ARG A 138 -6.01 -3.24 -20.26
N TYR A 139 -5.37 -4.22 -20.90
CA TYR A 139 -4.00 -4.11 -21.40
C TYR A 139 -3.86 -3.03 -22.49
N ILE A 140 -4.84 -2.94 -23.39
CA ILE A 140 -4.85 -1.96 -24.48
C ILE A 140 -5.58 -0.64 -24.14
N ALA A 141 -6.03 -0.46 -22.89
CA ALA A 141 -6.88 0.68 -22.49
C ALA A 141 -6.24 2.06 -22.70
N ARG A 142 -4.94 2.12 -22.96
CA ARG A 142 -4.21 3.36 -23.30
C ARG A 142 -4.61 3.94 -24.67
N GLY A 143 -5.28 3.15 -25.52
CA GLY A 143 -5.77 3.56 -26.83
C GLY A 143 -4.82 3.19 -27.98
N ASP A 144 -5.26 3.45 -29.21
CA ASP A 144 -4.49 3.13 -30.41
C ASP A 144 -3.37 4.17 -30.65
N GLY A 145 -2.25 3.71 -31.20
CA GLY A 145 -1.11 4.59 -31.55
C GLY A 145 -0.23 5.04 -30.37
N VAL A 146 -0.44 4.46 -29.18
CA VAL A 146 0.42 4.68 -28.00
C VAL A 146 1.54 3.64 -27.91
N MET A 147 2.59 3.94 -27.15
CA MET A 147 3.67 3.00 -26.87
C MET A 147 3.12 1.75 -26.18
N LEU A 148 3.54 0.57 -26.64
CA LEU A 148 3.21 -0.70 -25.98
C LEU A 148 3.76 -0.73 -24.55
N PRO A 149 3.04 -1.33 -23.60
CA PRO A 149 3.57 -1.53 -22.25
C PRO A 149 4.89 -2.32 -22.26
N GLU A 150 5.80 -1.98 -21.34
CA GLU A 150 7.05 -2.73 -21.15
C GLU A 150 6.80 -4.19 -20.73
N VAL A 151 5.70 -4.42 -20.01
CA VAL A 151 5.27 -5.75 -19.59
C VAL A 151 4.48 -6.40 -20.72
N PRO A 152 4.94 -7.52 -21.30
CA PRO A 152 4.21 -8.20 -22.36
C PRO A 152 2.92 -8.83 -21.81
N PHE A 153 1.92 -9.02 -22.68
CA PHE A 153 0.58 -9.46 -22.27
C PHE A 153 0.59 -10.80 -21.52
N GLU A 154 1.47 -11.74 -21.88
CA GLU A 154 1.58 -13.05 -21.23
C GLU A 154 2.02 -12.95 -19.77
N ARG A 155 2.67 -11.83 -19.40
CA ARG A 155 3.11 -11.51 -18.04
C ARG A 155 2.23 -10.45 -17.37
N PHE A 156 1.27 -9.88 -18.10
CA PHE A 156 0.31 -8.93 -17.55
C PHE A 156 -0.60 -9.64 -16.54
N ARG A 157 -0.80 -9.01 -15.39
CA ARG A 157 -1.65 -9.51 -14.31
C ARG A 157 -2.51 -8.36 -13.82
N VAL A 158 -3.74 -8.68 -13.42
CA VAL A 158 -4.64 -7.73 -12.75
C VAL A 158 -5.05 -8.30 -11.40
N GLY A 159 -5.55 -7.45 -10.52
CA GLY A 159 -5.88 -7.84 -9.15
C GLY A 159 -6.64 -6.76 -8.41
N SER A 160 -6.93 -7.03 -7.14
CA SER A 160 -7.52 -6.05 -6.25
C SER A 160 -6.57 -4.88 -5.98
N GLN A 161 -7.16 -3.69 -5.87
CA GLN A 161 -6.49 -2.49 -5.41
C GLN A 161 -6.06 -2.57 -3.94
N PHE A 162 -6.77 -3.37 -3.14
CA PHE A 162 -6.43 -3.62 -1.74
C PHE A 162 -5.47 -4.79 -1.66
N SER A 163 -4.28 -4.54 -1.12
CA SER A 163 -3.23 -5.53 -0.98
C SER A 163 -2.44 -5.34 0.30
N SER A 164 -1.71 -6.40 0.67
CA SER A 164 -0.86 -6.40 1.84
C SER A 164 0.45 -7.08 1.50
N SER A 165 1.53 -6.31 1.36
CA SER A 165 2.79 -6.84 0.86
C SER A 165 4.01 -6.13 1.43
N ARG A 166 5.17 -6.78 1.32
CA ARG A 166 6.46 -6.16 1.69
C ARG A 166 6.80 -5.00 0.76
N ALA A 167 7.60 -4.05 1.23
CA ALA A 167 8.06 -2.87 0.46
C ALA A 167 8.49 -3.26 -0.96
N VAL A 168 9.39 -4.25 -1.07
CA VAL A 168 9.96 -4.68 -2.35
C VAL A 168 8.89 -5.20 -3.32
N THR A 169 7.91 -5.96 -2.84
CA THR A 169 6.82 -6.46 -3.70
C THR A 169 5.83 -5.35 -4.03
N LEU A 170 5.55 -4.45 -3.08
CA LEU A 170 4.62 -3.34 -3.29
C LEU A 170 5.18 -2.33 -4.29
N CYS A 171 6.47 -1.97 -4.19
CA CYS A 171 7.16 -1.12 -5.17
C CYS A 171 7.08 -1.74 -6.57
N SER A 172 7.42 -3.02 -6.72
CA SER A 172 7.31 -3.72 -8.01
C SER A 172 5.87 -3.83 -8.53
N SER A 173 4.86 -3.78 -7.66
CA SER A 173 3.44 -3.83 -8.06
C SER A 173 2.91 -2.45 -8.49
N PHE A 174 3.57 -1.37 -8.07
CA PHE A 174 3.21 0.01 -8.42
C PHE A 174 4.17 0.67 -9.42
N GLU A 175 5.31 0.04 -9.70
CA GLU A 175 6.24 0.39 -10.77
C GLU A 175 5.94 -0.45 -12.02
N THR A 176 5.09 0.06 -12.90
CA THR A 176 5.13 -0.28 -14.33
C THR A 176 5.42 0.94 -15.21
N GLU A 177 6.01 1.98 -14.62
CA GLU A 177 6.71 3.08 -15.28
C GLU A 177 7.53 3.81 -14.20
N VAL A 178 8.85 3.54 -14.17
CA VAL A 178 10.01 4.46 -14.05
C VAL A 178 11.25 3.56 -13.88
N CYS A 179 11.63 2.84 -14.93
CA CYS A 179 13.01 2.36 -15.10
C CYS A 179 13.62 2.93 -16.38
N GLY A 180 13.39 4.24 -16.58
CA GLY A 180 14.25 5.09 -17.38
C GLY A 180 14.69 6.20 -16.45
N LYS A 181 16.01 6.24 -16.15
CA LYS A 181 16.75 7.29 -15.44
C LYS A 181 15.89 8.27 -14.65
N ILE A 182 15.96 8.24 -13.33
CA ILE A 182 15.59 9.41 -12.51
C ILE A 182 16.37 10.59 -13.11
N PRO A 183 15.72 11.55 -13.79
CA PRO A 183 16.40 12.79 -14.09
C PRO A 183 16.58 13.50 -12.74
N ASP A 184 17.74 14.12 -12.55
CA ASP A 184 18.06 14.87 -11.32
C ASP A 184 17.03 15.98 -10.98
N SER A 185 16.06 16.23 -11.87
CA SER A 185 14.93 17.15 -11.69
C SER A 185 13.80 16.66 -10.76
N VAL A 186 13.86 15.45 -10.19
CA VAL A 186 12.84 14.98 -9.21
C VAL A 186 13.27 15.26 -7.75
N LEU A 187 14.49 15.74 -7.53
CA LEU A 187 14.98 16.16 -6.21
C LEU A 187 14.65 17.63 -5.87
N GLU A 188 13.96 18.36 -6.76
CA GLU A 188 13.68 19.80 -6.58
C GLU A 188 12.21 20.13 -6.23
N GLU A 189 11.32 19.14 -6.06
CA GLU A 189 9.94 19.35 -5.57
C GLU A 189 9.73 18.80 -4.14
N ALA A 190 10.74 18.97 -3.29
CA ALA A 190 10.71 18.64 -1.87
C ALA A 190 10.95 19.87 -0.97
N GLU A 191 10.56 21.06 -1.43
CA GLU A 191 10.35 22.27 -0.62
C GLU A 191 8.89 22.74 -0.71
#